data_AF-A0A846KS31-F1
#
_entry.id   AF-A0A846KS31-F1
#
_cell.length_a   1.000
_cell.length_b   1.000
_cell.length_c   1.000
_cell.angle_alpha   90.00
_cell.angle_beta   90.00
_cell.angle_gamma   90.00
#
_symmetry.space_group_name_H-M   'P 1'
#
loop_
_entity.id
_entity.type
_entity.pdbx_description
1 polymer ?
#
loop_
_entity_poly.entity_id
_entity_poly.type
_entity_poly.pdbx_seq_one_letter_code
_entity_poly.pdbx_strand_id
1 'polypeptide(L)' 'MIGYCPLASGSKGNSIYFGSKETKILIDAGLSYLQLNSRLNEIG' A
#
# COMPACT_ATOMS: atom_id res chain seq x y z
N MET A 1 9.35 2.05 -4.63
CA MET A 1 9.24 3.35 -3.94
C MET A 1 9.92 3.39 -2.56
N ILE A 2 10.62 4.48 -2.23
CA ILE A 2 10.94 4.89 -0.85
C ILE A 2 10.00 6.05 -0.53
N GLY A 3 9.37 6.05 0.64
CA GLY A 3 8.46 7.09 1.08
C GLY A 3 7.10 6.55 1.49
N TYR A 4 6.14 7.48 1.59
CA TYR A 4 4.77 7.25 2.04
C TYR A 4 3.81 7.33 0.85
N CYS A 5 2.87 6.38 0.75
CA CYS A 5 1.84 6.37 -0.27
C CYS A 5 0.53 5.74 0.25
N PRO A 6 -0.58 6.49 0.32
CA PRO A 6 -1.90 5.90 0.51
C PRO A 6 -2.28 5.07 -0.72
N LEU A 7 -2.43 3.75 -0.55
CA LEU A 7 -2.86 2.83 -1.61
C LEU A 7 -4.38 2.80 -1.76
N ALA A 8 -5.11 3.01 -0.66
CA ALA A 8 -6.56 3.15 -0.66
C ALA A 8 -7.06 3.91 0.58
N SER A 9 -8.21 4.56 0.43
CA SER A 9 -8.95 5.23 1.52
C SER A 9 -10.45 5.16 1.24
N GLY A 10 -11.25 4.78 2.25
CA GLY A 10 -12.72 4.82 2.21
C GLY A 10 -13.40 3.48 2.52
N SER A 11 -14.69 3.36 2.18
CA SER A 11 -15.56 2.24 2.61
C SER A 11 -15.17 0.87 2.08
N LYS A 12 -14.27 0.79 1.08
CA LYS A 12 -13.75 -0.45 0.50
C LYS A 12 -12.41 -0.89 1.11
N GLY A 13 -12.05 -0.30 2.24
CA GLY A 13 -10.80 -0.57 2.95
C GLY A 13 -9.76 0.53 2.74
N ASN A 14 -8.96 0.76 3.77
CA ASN A 14 -7.78 1.58 3.67
C ASN A 14 -6.58 0.70 3.32
N SER A 15 -5.48 1.32 2.92
CA SER A 15 -4.15 0.72 2.93
C SER A 15 -3.12 1.82 2.72
N ILE A 16 -2.08 1.83 3.55
CA ILE A 16 -0.98 2.78 3.43
C ILE A 16 0.32 2.00 3.25
N TYR A 17 1.08 2.39 2.26
CA TYR A 17 2.45 1.96 2.05
C TYR A 17 3.44 2.92 2.72
N PHE A 18 4.39 2.36 3.47
CA PHE A 18 5.54 3.08 3.99
C PHE A 18 6.81 2.30 3.68
N GLY A 19 7.59 2.80 2.72
CA GLY A 19 8.80 2.17 2.22
C GLY A 19 10.06 2.91 2.65
N SER A 20 11.05 2.17 3.11
CA SER A 20 12.44 2.59 3.26
C SER A 20 13.33 1.74 2.33
N LYS A 21 14.66 1.92 2.41
CA LYS A 21 15.59 1.05 1.67
C LYS A 21 15.62 -0.36 2.26
N GLU A 22 15.44 -0.47 3.57
CA GLU A 22 15.64 -1.69 4.36
C GLU A 22 14.33 -2.47 4.55
N THR A 23 13.22 -1.75 4.69
CA THR A 23 11.91 -2.35 5.00
C THR A 23 10.76 -1.68 4.28
N LYS A 24 9.73 -2.46 4.01
CA LYS A 24 8.47 -2.02 3.42
C LYS A 24 7.34 -2.48 4.33
N ILE A 25 6.51 -1.54 4.75
CA ILE A 25 5.42 -1.77 5.68
C ILE A 25 4.10 -1.41 5.00
N LEU A 26 3.09 -2.25 5.23
CA LEU A 26 1.71 -1.95 4.92
C LEU A 26 0.97 -1.70 6.23
N ILE A 27 0.29 -0.56 6.32
CA ILE A 27 -0.50 -0.15 7.48
C ILE A 27 -1.97 -0.23 7.09
N ASP A 28 -2.79 -0.82 7.95
CA ASP A 28 -4.23 -0.98 7.74
C ASP A 28 -4.51 -1.59 6.36
N ALA A 29 -3.93 -2.77 6.08
CA ALA A 29 -3.97 -3.45 4.78
C ALA A 29 -5.37 -4.01 4.43
N GLY A 30 -6.40 -3.18 4.52
CA GLY A 30 -7.81 -3.49 4.33
C GLY A 30 -8.22 -3.76 2.88
N LEU A 31 -7.27 -4.00 1.98
CA LEU A 31 -7.52 -4.39 0.59
C LEU A 31 -7.34 -5.89 0.42
N SER A 32 -8.04 -6.47 -0.57
CA SER A 32 -7.70 -7.83 -1.01
C SER A 32 -6.28 -7.88 -1.58
N TYR A 33 -5.64 -9.05 -1.49
CA TYR A 33 -4.29 -9.27 -2.03
C TYR A 33 -4.17 -8.83 -3.51
N LEU A 34 -5.17 -9.14 -4.34
CA LEU A 34 -5.18 -8.77 -5.76
C LEU A 34 -5.14 -7.24 -5.96
N GLN A 35 -5.97 -6.51 -5.22
CA GLN A 35 -6.01 -5.04 -5.28
C GLN A 35 -4.71 -4.44 -4.77
N LEU A 36 -4.20 -4.95 -3.65
CA LEU A 36 -2.99 -4.46 -3.02
C LEU A 36 -1.78 -4.65 -3.94
N ASN A 37 -1.66 -5.83 -4.58
CA ASN A 37 -0.60 -6.12 -5.54
C ASN A 37 -0.67 -5.23 -6.78
N SER A 38 -1.87 -4.97 -7.32
CA SER A 38 -2.06 -4.03 -8.44
C SER A 38 -1.56 -2.64 -8.09
N ARG A 39 -1.98 -2.11 -6.94
CA ARG A 39 -1.61 -0.75 -6.47
C ARG A 39 -0.12 -0.63 -6.17
N LEU A 40 0.49 -1.66 -5.59
CA LEU A 40 1.93 -1.68 -5.34
C LEU A 40 2.74 -1.64 -6.64
N ASN A 41 2.27 -2.31 -7.71
CA ASN A 41 2.92 -2.28 -9.01
C ASN A 41 2.79 -0.91 -9.71
N GLU A 42 1.72 -0.15 -9.44
CA GLU A 42 1.55 1.21 -9.96
C GLU A 42 2.56 2.22 -9.36
N ILE A 43 3.01 1.98 -8.13
CA ILE A 43 3.99 2.83 -7.43
C ILE A 43 5.42 2.28 -7.49
N GLY A 44 5.61 1.17 -8.20
CA GLY A 44 6.86 0.38 -8.27
C GLY A 44 7.98 1.10 -8.98
#